data_AF-A0AA38S096-F1
#
_entry.id   AF-A0AA38S096-F1
#
_cell.length_a   1.000
_cell.length_b   1.000
_cell.length_c   1.000
_cell.angle_alpha   90.00
_cell.angle_beta   90.00
_cell.angle_gamma   90.00
#
_symmetry.space_group_name_H-M   'P 1'
#
loop_
_entity.id
_entity.type
_entity.pdbx_description
1 polymer ?
#
loop_
_entity_poly.entity_id
_entity_poly.type
_entity_poly.pdbx_seq_one_letter_code
_entity_poly.pdbx_strand_id
1 'polypeptide(L)'
;MPSNKNRLYIALYPSGIQGDEVKGYQWGFIVGPKKEKNTPVQGTRYQIRNLPTKGYKYGQWIYEPYLLSDVQESIDPLGRILTGKIEDEQRLATIIKSIPVVQHDPEYWCRPWVAEVQKALA
;
A
#
# COMPACT_ATOMS: atom_id res chain seq x y z
N MET A 1 4.65 20.22 -20.49
CA MET A 1 4.62 19.34 -19.30
C MET A 1 3.79 18.10 -19.62
N PRO A 2 4.25 16.87 -19.34
CA PRO A 2 3.43 15.68 -19.54
C PRO A 2 2.14 15.80 -18.72
N SER A 3 1.00 15.77 -19.41
CA SER A 3 -0.31 15.77 -18.74
C SER A 3 -0.61 14.36 -18.23
N ASN A 4 -1.37 14.25 -17.14
CA ASN A 4 -1.86 12.97 -16.60
C ASN A 4 -0.82 12.01 -15.97
N LYS A 5 0.30 12.51 -15.42
CA LYS A 5 1.23 11.70 -14.62
C LYS A 5 0.51 10.90 -13.52
N ASN A 6 0.99 9.70 -13.25
CA ASN A 6 0.50 8.87 -12.16
C ASN A 6 0.64 9.57 -10.81
N ARG A 7 -0.24 9.18 -9.89
CA ARG A 7 -0.40 9.69 -8.54
C ARG A 7 -0.06 8.60 -7.56
N LEU A 8 0.62 9.00 -6.49
CA LEU A 8 0.79 8.16 -5.32
C LEU A 8 -0.29 8.53 -4.31
N TYR A 9 -1.02 7.54 -3.84
CA TYR A 9 -1.99 7.67 -2.77
C TYR A 9 -1.58 6.77 -1.61
N ILE A 10 -1.76 7.25 -0.38
CA ILE A 10 -1.93 6.37 0.77
C ILE A 10 -3.38 5.90 0.76
N ALA A 11 -3.61 4.59 0.85
CA ALA A 11 -4.92 3.97 0.81
C ALA A 11 -5.24 3.27 2.14
N LEU A 12 -6.49 3.40 2.58
CA LEU A 12 -7.03 2.81 3.79
C LEU A 12 -8.07 1.73 3.46
N TYR A 13 -7.97 0.58 4.09
CA TYR A 13 -8.87 -0.57 3.90
C TYR A 13 -9.36 -1.08 5.25
N PRO A 14 -10.55 -1.72 5.32
CA PRO A 14 -10.90 -2.52 6.49
C PRO A 14 -9.95 -3.72 6.59
N SER A 15 -9.43 -4.02 7.77
CA SER A 15 -8.60 -5.23 7.99
C SER A 15 -9.43 -6.48 8.28
N GLY A 16 -10.71 -6.30 8.66
CA GLY A 16 -11.59 -7.36 9.17
C GLY A 16 -11.45 -7.61 10.69
N ILE A 17 -10.52 -6.95 11.38
CA ILE A 17 -10.38 -7.03 12.84
C ILE A 17 -11.39 -6.09 13.49
N GLN A 18 -12.25 -6.62 14.37
CA GLN A 18 -13.25 -5.84 15.07
C GLN A 18 -12.77 -5.44 16.47
N GLY A 19 -13.19 -4.26 16.94
CA GLY A 19 -12.94 -3.81 18.32
C GLY A 19 -11.53 -3.28 18.59
N ASP A 20 -10.70 -3.10 17.56
CA ASP A 20 -9.35 -2.53 17.67
C ASP A 20 -9.22 -1.33 16.71
N GLU A 21 -9.08 -0.11 17.25
CA GLU A 21 -8.99 1.11 16.44
C GLU A 21 -7.68 1.22 15.64
N VAL A 22 -6.63 0.52 16.08
CA VAL A 22 -5.33 0.52 15.41
C VAL A 22 -5.31 -0.54 14.32
N LYS A 23 -5.72 -1.75 14.67
CA LYS A 23 -5.64 -2.96 13.84
C LYS A 23 -6.88 -3.19 12.98
N GLY A 24 -7.98 -2.49 13.21
CA GLY A 24 -9.21 -2.55 12.40
C GLY A 24 -9.06 -2.02 10.98
N TYR A 25 -7.91 -1.41 10.68
CA TYR A 25 -7.60 -0.86 9.38
C TYR A 25 -6.26 -1.36 8.84
N GLN A 26 -6.22 -1.62 7.53
CA GLN A 26 -5.01 -1.88 6.78
C GLN A 26 -4.64 -0.67 5.93
N TRP A 27 -3.36 -0.36 5.89
CA TRP A 27 -2.80 0.77 5.15
C TRP A 27 -1.84 0.27 4.07
N GLY A 28 -1.79 0.99 2.96
CA GLY A 28 -0.85 0.74 1.88
C GLY A 28 -0.79 1.91 0.92
N PHE A 29 -0.21 1.70 -0.25
CA PHE A 29 -0.17 2.69 -1.32
C PHE A 29 -0.90 2.21 -2.56
N ILE A 30 -1.53 3.13 -3.28
CA ILE A 30 -2.00 2.92 -4.65
C ILE A 30 -1.24 3.87 -5.57
N VAL A 31 -0.76 3.33 -6.68
CA VAL A 31 -0.31 4.07 -7.85
C VAL A 31 -1.34 3.93 -8.95
N GLY A 32 -1.78 5.05 -9.51
CA GLY A 32 -2.72 5.08 -10.62
C GLY A 32 -2.74 6.43 -11.36
N PRO A 33 -3.40 6.52 -12.52
CA PRO A 33 -3.44 7.74 -13.31
C PRO A 33 -4.19 8.86 -12.60
N LYS A 34 -3.83 10.12 -12.90
CA LYS A 34 -4.55 11.30 -12.38
C LYS A 34 -6.03 11.30 -12.79
N LYS A 35 -6.34 10.86 -14.01
CA LYS A 35 -7.69 10.77 -14.55
C LYS A 35 -8.12 9.30 -14.62
N GLU A 36 -9.07 8.93 -13.78
CA GLU A 36 -9.64 7.58 -13.69
C GLU A 36 -10.90 7.45 -14.55
N LYS A 37 -10.88 7.99 -15.78
CA LYS A 37 -12.08 8.13 -16.62
C LYS A 37 -12.44 6.89 -17.45
N ASN A 38 -11.51 5.95 -17.61
CA ASN A 38 -11.67 4.81 -18.51
C ASN A 38 -11.60 3.52 -17.70
N THR A 39 -12.71 2.80 -17.58
CA THR A 39 -12.75 1.47 -16.94
C THR A 39 -12.30 0.41 -17.97
N PRO A 40 -11.32 -0.46 -17.68
CA PRO A 40 -10.61 -0.57 -16.40
C PRO A 40 -9.44 0.42 -16.25
N VAL A 41 -9.30 1.02 -15.07
CA VAL A 41 -8.18 1.93 -14.74
C VAL A 41 -7.05 1.17 -14.04
N GLN A 42 -6.08 0.67 -14.80
CA GLN A 42 -4.96 -0.08 -14.22
C GLN A 42 -4.12 0.73 -13.22
N GLY A 43 -3.56 0.02 -12.24
CA GLY A 43 -2.62 0.59 -11.27
C GLY A 43 -1.88 -0.46 -10.48
N THR A 44 -1.12 -0.04 -9.47
CA THR A 44 -0.36 -0.95 -8.59
C THR A 44 -0.63 -0.62 -7.14
N ARG A 45 -0.88 -1.66 -6.33
CA ARG A 45 -0.98 -1.55 -4.88
C ARG A 45 0.31 -2.03 -4.24
N TYR A 46 0.84 -1.26 -3.31
CA TYR A 46 1.96 -1.66 -2.47
C TYR A 46 1.49 -1.80 -1.03
N GLN A 47 1.64 -2.99 -0.46
CA GLN A 47 1.23 -3.26 0.90
C GLN A 47 2.09 -4.37 1.50
N ILE A 48 2.04 -4.48 2.82
CA ILE A 48 2.46 -5.69 3.53
C ILE A 48 1.24 -6.48 3.99
N ARG A 49 1.35 -7.80 4.01
CA ARG A 49 0.33 -8.72 4.50
C ARG A 49 0.93 -9.65 5.54
N ASN A 50 0.16 -10.00 6.56
CA ASN A 50 0.53 -11.05 7.49
C ASN A 50 -0.09 -12.36 7.02
N LEU A 51 0.75 -13.34 6.72
CA LEU A 51 0.32 -14.67 6.32
C LEU A 51 0.49 -15.66 7.49
N PRO A 52 -0.49 -16.54 7.74
CA PRO A 52 -0.30 -17.67 8.64
C PRO A 52 0.80 -18.60 8.11
N THR A 53 1.94 -18.64 8.80
CA THR A 53 3.10 -19.46 8.41
C THR A 53 3.48 -20.41 9.54
N LYS A 54 3.65 -21.70 9.23
CA LYS A 54 4.06 -22.72 10.21
C LYS A 54 5.42 -22.34 10.82
N GLY A 55 5.50 -22.37 12.15
CA GLY A 55 6.70 -21.99 12.90
C GLY A 55 6.80 -20.50 13.24
N TYR A 56 5.88 -19.66 12.75
CA TYR A 56 5.80 -18.25 13.10
C TYR A 56 4.61 -18.00 14.03
N LYS A 57 4.88 -17.67 15.30
CA LYS A 57 3.85 -17.42 16.33
C LYS A 57 2.85 -16.32 15.93
N TYR A 58 3.32 -15.31 15.19
CA TYR A 58 2.54 -14.14 14.78
C TYR A 58 2.31 -14.07 13.27
N GLY A 59 2.49 -15.18 12.56
CA GLY A 59 2.53 -15.19 11.10
C GLY A 59 3.81 -14.56 10.53
N GLN A 60 3.89 -14.52 9.21
CA GLN A 60 4.99 -13.93 8.46
C GLN A 60 4.50 -12.69 7.73
N TRP A 61 5.13 -11.56 7.97
CA TRP A 61 4.86 -10.35 7.22
C TRP A 61 5.58 -10.40 5.88
N ILE A 62 4.85 -10.21 4.78
CA ILE A 62 5.42 -10.18 3.43
C ILE A 62 5.06 -8.87 2.75
N TYR A 63 6.02 -8.31 2.01
CA TYR A 63 5.76 -7.25 1.05
C TYR A 63 5.36 -7.89 -0.28
N GLU A 64 4.24 -7.45 -0.83
CA GLU A 64 3.75 -7.95 -2.11
C GLU A 64 3.11 -6.82 -2.93
N PRO A 65 3.74 -6.38 -4.03
CA PRO A 65 3.09 -5.49 -4.97
C PRO A 65 2.00 -6.26 -5.71
N TYR A 66 0.82 -5.67 -5.82
CA TYR A 66 -0.32 -6.27 -6.50
C TYR A 66 -0.74 -5.41 -7.68
N LEU A 67 -0.78 -5.98 -8.88
CA LEU A 67 -1.30 -5.29 -10.05
C LEU A 67 -2.82 -5.19 -9.94
N LEU A 68 -3.34 -3.97 -9.98
CA LEU A 68 -4.76 -3.70 -9.97
C LEU A 68 -5.26 -3.65 -11.41
N SER A 69 -6.22 -4.51 -11.73
CA SER A 69 -6.99 -4.43 -12.97
C SER A 69 -7.74 -3.10 -13.05
N ASP A 70 -8.34 -2.67 -11.93
CA ASP A 70 -8.91 -1.35 -11.77
C ASP A 70 -8.60 -0.78 -10.38
N VAL A 71 -8.05 0.44 -10.30
CA VAL A 71 -7.83 1.17 -9.04
C VAL A 71 -9.12 1.63 -8.37
N GLN A 72 -10.24 1.65 -9.11
CA GLN A 72 -11.57 1.99 -8.62
C GLN A 72 -12.30 0.79 -8.02
N GLU A 73 -12.13 -0.42 -8.57
CA GLU A 73 -12.82 -1.65 -8.10
C GLU A 73 -12.02 -2.43 -7.05
N SER A 74 -10.83 -1.94 -6.71
CA SER A 74 -9.93 -2.61 -5.78
C SER A 74 -10.55 -2.54 -4.37
N ILE A 75 -11.08 -3.66 -3.84
CA ILE A 75 -11.65 -3.86 -2.47
C ILE A 75 -11.87 -2.52 -1.76
N ASP A 76 -13.03 -1.89 -1.98
CA ASP A 76 -13.38 -0.50 -1.64
C ASP A 76 -12.49 0.12 -0.54
N PRO A 77 -11.46 0.92 -0.90
CA PRO A 77 -10.72 1.64 0.12
C PRO A 77 -11.70 2.59 0.82
N LEU A 78 -11.69 2.57 2.15
CA LEU A 78 -12.44 3.54 2.95
C LEU A 78 -12.01 4.98 2.63
N GLY A 79 -10.78 5.16 2.15
CA GLY A 79 -10.30 6.43 1.63
C GLY A 79 -8.96 6.32 0.92
N ARG A 80 -8.65 7.34 0.10
CA ARG A 80 -7.35 7.55 -0.55
C ARG A 80 -6.88 8.98 -0.31
N ILE A 81 -5.65 9.14 0.16
CA ILE A 81 -5.02 10.43 0.43
C ILE A 81 -3.93 10.65 -0.61
N LEU A 82 -4.06 11.70 -1.43
CA LEU A 82 -3.04 12.05 -2.43
C LEU A 82 -1.78 12.57 -1.73
N THR A 83 -0.65 11.89 -1.91
CA THR A 83 0.64 12.30 -1.31
C THR A 83 1.60 12.88 -2.33
N GLY A 84 1.48 12.52 -3.61
CA GLY A 84 2.44 13.00 -4.61
C GLY A 84 2.09 12.74 -6.06
N LYS A 85 2.85 13.41 -6.94
CA LYS A 85 2.92 13.08 -8.37
C LYS A 85 4.14 12.17 -8.56
N ILE A 86 4.02 11.18 -9.43
CA ILE A 86 5.13 10.26 -9.69
C ILE A 86 5.83 10.71 -10.97
N GLU A 87 7.15 10.83 -10.91
CA GLU A 87 8.00 11.12 -12.06
C GLU A 87 8.65 9.86 -12.62
N ASP A 88 9.05 8.96 -11.74
CA ASP A 88 9.70 7.70 -12.05
C ASP A 88 9.09 6.58 -11.18
N GLU A 89 8.29 5.73 -11.80
CA GLU A 89 7.62 4.61 -11.13
C GLU A 89 8.57 3.46 -10.78
N GLN A 90 9.63 3.25 -11.57
CA GLN A 90 10.61 2.20 -11.29
C GLN A 90 11.44 2.54 -10.05
N ARG A 91 11.86 3.80 -9.95
CA ARG A 91 12.54 4.31 -8.76
C ARG A 91 11.62 4.24 -7.53
N LEU A 92 10.35 4.63 -7.66
CA LEU A 92 9.37 4.50 -6.59
C LEU A 92 9.25 3.03 -6.12
N ALA A 93 9.05 2.09 -7.03
CA ALA A 93 8.93 0.67 -6.70
C ALA A 93 10.20 0.13 -6.03
N THR A 94 11.38 0.60 -6.46
CA THR A 94 12.67 0.24 -5.88
C THR A 94 12.82 0.74 -4.44
N ILE A 95 12.45 2.00 -4.18
CA ILE A 95 12.48 2.59 -2.84
C ILE A 95 11.52 1.82 -1.93
N ILE A 96 10.26 1.61 -2.34
CA ILE A 96 9.26 0.89 -1.52
C ILE A 96 9.75 -0.53 -1.19
N LYS A 97 10.29 -1.25 -2.19
CA LYS A 97 10.81 -2.61 -2.01
C LYS A 97 12.02 -2.67 -1.08
N SER A 98 12.79 -1.58 -0.97
CA SER A 98 13.97 -1.53 -0.09
C SER A 98 13.63 -1.37 1.39
N ILE A 99 12.40 -0.96 1.72
CA ILE A 99 11.96 -0.78 3.11
C ILE A 99 11.84 -2.15 3.79
N PRO A 100 12.57 -2.40 4.88
CA PRO A 100 12.53 -3.68 5.59
C PRO A 100 11.12 -4.00 6.10
N VAL A 101 10.75 -5.27 5.99
CA VAL A 101 9.53 -5.81 6.61
C VAL A 101 9.95 -6.53 7.89
N VAL A 102 9.66 -5.91 9.03
CA VAL A 102 10.03 -6.43 10.35
C VAL A 102 9.25 -7.71 10.65
N GLN A 103 9.95 -8.73 11.14
CA GLN A 103 9.37 -10.01 11.57
C GLN A 103 9.44 -10.13 13.08
N HIS A 104 8.59 -10.98 13.65
CA HIS A 104 8.62 -11.38 15.06
C HIS A 104 8.37 -10.25 16.08
N ASP A 105 7.98 -9.06 15.64
CA ASP A 105 7.54 -7.96 16.49
C ASP A 105 6.00 -7.97 16.58
N PRO A 106 5.41 -8.18 17.77
CA PRO A 106 3.96 -8.21 17.95
C PRO A 106 3.27 -6.85 17.75
N GLU A 107 4.03 -5.75 17.85
CA GLU A 107 3.53 -4.39 17.63
C GLU A 107 3.71 -3.94 16.18
N TYR A 108 4.39 -4.74 15.34
CA TYR A 108 4.60 -4.41 13.94
C TYR A 108 3.35 -4.68 13.09
N TRP A 109 2.93 -3.64 12.37
CA TRP A 109 1.75 -3.61 11.51
C TRP A 109 2.02 -2.78 10.24
N CYS A 110 0.99 -2.58 9.42
CA CYS A 110 1.09 -1.78 8.20
C CYS A 110 1.42 -0.30 8.42
N ARG A 111 1.01 0.31 9.55
CA ARG A 111 1.22 1.75 9.80
C ARG A 111 2.71 2.14 9.92
N PRO A 112 3.54 1.49 10.76
CA PRO A 112 4.98 1.76 10.79
C PRO A 112 5.64 1.61 9.41
N TRP A 113 5.28 0.57 8.66
CA TRP A 113 5.84 0.36 7.31
C TRP A 113 5.48 1.50 6.35
N VAL A 114 4.21 1.92 6.31
CA VAL A 114 3.78 3.08 5.51
C VAL A 114 4.51 4.35 5.92
N ALA A 115 4.74 4.56 7.21
CA ALA A 115 5.49 5.71 7.71
C ALA A 115 6.96 5.70 7.25
N GLU A 116 7.64 4.56 7.30
CA GLU A 116 9.02 4.44 6.81
C GLU A 116 9.12 4.62 5.30
N VAL A 117 8.18 4.07 4.53
CA VAL A 117 8.07 4.34 3.09
C VAL A 117 7.90 5.84 2.86
N GLN A 118 7.00 6.50 3.58
CA GLN A 118 6.74 7.93 3.41
C GLN A 118 7.98 8.78 3.74
N LYS A 119 8.75 8.42 4.78
CA LYS A 119 10.03 9.07 5.11
C LYS A 119 11.06 8.91 3.99
N ALA A 120 11.14 7.74 3.37
CA ALA A 120 12.09 7.46 2.29
C ALA A 120 11.73 8.16 0.96
N LEU A 121 10.50 8.65 0.82
CA LEU A 121 10.01 9.37 -0.35
C LEU A 121 10.04 10.91 -0.18
N ALA A 122 10.28 11.40 1.05
CA ALA A 122 10.40 12.82 1.37
C ALA A 122 11.79 13.36 1.05
#